data_AF-A0A9D6RXK0-F1
#
_entry.id   AF-A0A9D6RXK0-F1
#
_cell.length_a   1.000
_cell.length_b   1.000
_cell.length_c   1.000
_cell.angle_alpha   90.00
_cell.angle_beta   90.00
_cell.angle_gamma   90.00
#
_symmetry.space_group_name_H-M   'P 1'
#
loop_
_entity.id
_entity.type
_entity.pdbx_description
1 polymer ?
#
loop_
_entity_poly.entity_id
_entity_poly.type
_entity_poly.pdbx_seq_one_letter_code
_entity_poly.pdbx_strand_id
1 'polypeptide(L)'
;MPKNSGFTQHHKDRIRKSGAGFTLIELLVVISIISILSVVGFVSFQAVRNSTLDAKRRADIDAIKKAYETNYDPTANGGQGGYKPLTEAMFASGKIPTPDGTTNTSYIVVGPDINANYNNTNGSGDTVSGDNFSVCAPLGSNIGNNSCVNAQDSVNCFCKTSSGGGGPPTYPAPAFQTINLTAGFNFVGLTVDKGSSYTLGKFYTDLGGEENGILSIATVAANGDYYLSDCSDGCQNNTSPVTVGMAFFINADGSSNSQIQGVQAVQTKISLLSGYTGISFAAVPASINKAKTLLNAINTGCTGCATQIFQLEGASFSVFSVGGGGDGFAISPGIGYMIFSRQSLDYLIPLI
;
A
#
# COMPACT_ATOMS: atom_id res chain seq x y z
N MET A 1 -13.40 87.24 -42.68
CA MET A 1 -13.76 85.96 -42.02
C MET A 1 -12.83 84.90 -42.58
N PRO A 2 -12.11 84.08 -41.77
CA PRO A 2 -12.74 83.15 -40.82
C PRO A 2 -12.04 82.94 -39.45
N LYS A 3 -12.89 82.60 -38.48
CA LYS A 3 -12.80 81.57 -37.41
C LYS A 3 -11.46 81.31 -36.70
N ASN A 4 -11.37 81.82 -35.47
CA ASN A 4 -10.44 81.38 -34.41
C ASN A 4 -10.48 79.86 -34.21
N SER A 5 -9.35 79.19 -34.35
CA SER A 5 -9.11 77.86 -33.80
C SER A 5 -8.67 77.99 -32.35
N GLY A 6 -9.62 77.85 -31.43
CA GLY A 6 -9.35 77.68 -30.02
C GLY A 6 -8.55 76.40 -29.79
N PHE A 7 -7.37 76.53 -29.19
CA PHE A 7 -6.66 75.42 -28.57
C PHE A 7 -7.42 75.02 -27.31
N THR A 8 -8.00 73.83 -27.30
CA THR A 8 -8.48 73.17 -26.08
C THR A 8 -7.27 72.90 -25.17
N GLN A 9 -7.21 73.57 -24.02
CA GLN A 9 -6.33 73.16 -22.94
C GLN A 9 -6.80 71.79 -22.44
N HIS A 10 -6.06 70.73 -22.74
CA HIS A 10 -6.19 69.46 -22.03
C HIS A 10 -5.82 69.71 -20.56
N HIS A 11 -6.83 69.78 -19.70
CA HIS A 11 -6.64 69.78 -18.26
C HIS A 11 -6.00 68.45 -17.89
N LYS A 12 -4.68 68.47 -17.71
CA LYS A 12 -3.92 67.31 -17.24
C LYS A 12 -4.17 67.22 -15.75
N ASP A 13 -5.28 66.62 -15.38
CA ASP A 13 -5.59 66.25 -14.00
C ASP A 13 -4.42 65.41 -13.48
N ARG A 14 -3.56 66.06 -12.69
CA ARG A 14 -2.51 65.36 -11.95
C ARG A 14 -3.22 64.61 -10.84
N ILE A 15 -3.62 63.37 -11.12
CA ILE A 15 -3.87 62.38 -10.08
C ILE A 15 -2.56 62.28 -9.29
N ARG A 16 -2.54 62.92 -8.11
CA ARG A 16 -1.48 62.71 -7.13
C ARG A 16 -1.56 61.26 -6.69
N LYS A 17 -0.82 60.38 -7.36
CA LYS A 17 -0.57 59.01 -6.87
C LYS A 17 0.00 59.15 -5.46
N SER A 18 -0.78 58.79 -4.44
CA SER A 18 -0.26 58.56 -3.11
C SER A 18 0.75 57.41 -3.24
N GLY A 19 2.03 57.76 -3.26
CA GLY A 19 3.14 56.88 -3.60
C GLY A 19 3.49 55.88 -2.49
N ALA A 20 2.52 55.11 -2.03
CA ALA A 20 2.79 53.89 -1.27
C ALA A 20 2.86 52.73 -2.28
N GLY A 21 4.00 52.62 -2.97
CA GLY A 21 4.32 51.41 -3.72
C GLY A 21 4.76 50.32 -2.76
N PHE A 22 4.32 49.09 -2.98
CA PHE A 22 4.82 47.95 -2.23
C PHE A 22 6.34 47.86 -2.38
N THR A 23 7.00 47.66 -1.25
CA THR A 23 8.45 47.43 -1.24
C THR A 23 8.75 46.08 -1.88
N LEU A 24 9.94 45.96 -2.47
CA LEU A 24 10.40 44.67 -3.05
C LEU A 24 10.35 43.56 -2.00
N ILE A 25 10.68 43.88 -0.75
CA ILE A 25 10.67 42.92 0.35
C ILE A 25 9.25 42.48 0.74
N GLU A 26 8.26 43.37 0.72
CA GLU A 26 6.87 42.99 1.01
C GLU A 26 6.33 42.00 -0.01
N LEU A 27 6.60 42.22 -1.30
CA LEU A 27 6.18 41.30 -2.34
C LEU A 27 6.93 39.96 -2.28
N LEU A 28 8.22 39.99 -1.91
CA LEU A 28 9.05 38.79 -1.72
C LEU A 28 8.54 37.92 -0.56
N VAL A 29 8.16 38.53 0.56
CA VAL A 29 7.63 37.79 1.72
C VAL A 29 6.29 37.13 1.38
N VAL A 30 5.40 37.82 0.65
CA VAL A 30 4.07 37.26 0.29
C VAL A 30 4.20 36.02 -0.58
N ILE A 31 5.03 36.07 -1.64
CA ILE A 31 5.23 34.89 -2.50
C ILE A 31 5.89 33.73 -1.73
N SER A 32 6.74 34.03 -0.74
CA SER A 32 7.36 33.02 0.13
C SER A 32 6.36 32.35 1.07
N ILE A 33 5.39 33.10 1.61
CA ILE A 33 4.35 32.52 2.47
C ILE A 33 3.38 31.68 1.63
N ILE A 34 2.97 32.19 0.47
CA ILE A 34 2.08 31.44 -0.44
C ILE A 34 2.75 30.14 -0.89
N SER A 35 4.06 30.15 -1.19
CA SER A 35 4.76 28.93 -1.62
C SER A 35 4.78 27.86 -0.52
N ILE A 36 5.08 28.25 0.73
CA ILE A 36 5.09 27.33 1.88
C ILE A 36 3.69 26.75 2.13
N LEU A 37 2.66 27.60 2.17
CA LEU A 37 1.29 27.16 2.39
C LEU A 37 0.77 26.27 1.25
N SER A 38 1.17 26.55 0.01
CA SER A 38 0.78 25.75 -1.15
C SER A 38 1.37 24.34 -1.09
N VAL A 39 2.63 24.19 -0.67
CA VAL A 39 3.27 22.87 -0.56
C VAL A 39 2.59 22.01 0.51
N VAL A 40 2.35 22.56 1.70
CA VAL A 40 1.71 21.83 2.80
C VAL A 40 0.26 21.48 2.45
N GLY A 41 -0.50 22.44 1.91
CA GLY A 41 -1.89 22.23 1.51
C GLY A 41 -2.04 21.19 0.39
N PHE A 42 -1.10 21.15 -0.56
CA PHE A 42 -1.12 20.19 -1.67
C PHE A 42 -0.99 18.74 -1.20
N VAL A 43 -0.13 18.46 -0.22
CA VAL A 43 0.04 17.10 0.33
C VAL A 43 -1.25 16.61 0.98
N SER A 44 -1.91 17.45 1.79
CA SER A 44 -3.19 17.10 2.43
C SER A 44 -4.32 16.90 1.42
N PHE A 45 -4.38 17.73 0.37
CA PHE A 45 -5.39 17.63 -0.68
C PHE A 45 -5.29 16.31 -1.46
N GLN A 46 -4.08 15.85 -1.77
CA GLN A 46 -3.88 14.59 -2.49
C GLN A 46 -4.38 13.38 -1.69
N ALA A 47 -4.14 13.34 -0.38
CA ALA A 47 -4.62 12.26 0.49
C ALA A 47 -6.16 12.19 0.55
N VAL A 48 -6.83 13.34 0.70
CA VAL A 48 -8.30 13.44 0.73
C VAL A 48 -8.90 13.05 -0.61
N ARG A 49 -8.30 13.49 -1.72
CA ARG A 49 -8.75 13.15 -3.07
C ARG A 49 -8.72 11.63 -3.31
N ASN A 50 -7.65 10.96 -2.91
CA ASN A 50 -7.53 9.50 -3.03
C ASN A 50 -8.60 8.77 -2.21
N SER A 51 -8.83 9.19 -0.96
CA SER A 51 -9.86 8.60 -0.10
C SER A 51 -11.27 8.77 -0.68
N THR A 52 -11.56 9.94 -1.26
CA THR A 52 -12.85 10.22 -1.89
C THR A 52 -13.07 9.34 -3.14
N LEU A 53 -12.03 9.14 -3.94
CA LEU A 53 -12.09 8.25 -5.11
C LEU A 53 -12.28 6.80 -4.69
N ASP A 54 -11.63 6.33 -3.62
CA ASP A 54 -11.82 4.98 -3.11
C ASP A 54 -13.23 4.74 -2.57
N ALA A 55 -13.80 5.71 -1.85
CA ALA A 55 -15.18 5.66 -1.40
C ALA A 55 -16.15 5.58 -2.58
N LYS A 56 -15.91 6.39 -3.62
CA LYS A 56 -16.67 6.34 -4.87
C LYS A 56 -16.56 4.97 -5.54
N ARG A 57 -15.36 4.42 -5.69
CA ARG A 57 -15.14 3.11 -6.33
C ARG A 57 -15.89 1.99 -5.61
N ARG A 58 -15.91 2.00 -4.28
CA ARG A 58 -16.70 1.04 -3.50
C ARG A 58 -18.20 1.15 -3.78
N ALA A 59 -18.73 2.37 -3.77
CA ALA A 59 -20.14 2.63 -4.06
C ALA A 59 -20.52 2.22 -5.49
N ASP A 60 -19.66 2.51 -6.46
CA ASP A 60 -19.85 2.13 -7.86
C ASP A 60 -19.89 0.60 -8.02
N ILE A 61 -18.98 -0.13 -7.37
CA ILE A 61 -18.95 -1.60 -7.40
C ILE A 61 -20.23 -2.20 -6.80
N ASP A 62 -20.75 -1.63 -5.71
CA ASP A 62 -22.02 -2.07 -5.13
C ASP A 62 -23.21 -1.79 -6.05
N ALA A 63 -23.23 -0.63 -6.73
CA ALA A 63 -24.27 -0.29 -7.70
C ALA A 63 -24.23 -1.21 -8.93
N ILE A 64 -23.03 -1.51 -9.45
CA ILE A 64 -22.83 -2.42 -10.58
C ILE A 64 -23.25 -3.84 -10.21
N LYS A 65 -22.86 -4.33 -9.02
CA LYS A 65 -23.34 -5.62 -8.52
C LYS A 65 -24.86 -5.65 -8.53
N LYS A 66 -25.51 -4.68 -7.90
CA LYS A 66 -26.98 -4.62 -7.81
C LYS A 66 -27.64 -4.60 -9.18
N ALA A 67 -27.06 -3.88 -10.14
CA ALA A 67 -27.54 -3.84 -11.51
C ALA A 67 -27.50 -5.23 -12.16
N TYR A 68 -26.39 -5.96 -12.02
CA TYR A 68 -26.31 -7.35 -12.49
C TYR A 68 -27.33 -8.25 -11.80
N GLU A 69 -27.45 -8.20 -10.47
CA GLU A 69 -28.42 -8.99 -9.70
C GLU A 69 -29.87 -8.73 -10.17
N THR A 70 -30.20 -7.50 -10.55
CA THR A 70 -31.53 -7.13 -11.07
C THR A 70 -31.75 -7.60 -12.51
N ASN A 71 -30.66 -7.83 -13.26
CA ASN A 71 -30.67 -8.22 -14.67
C ASN A 71 -30.46 -9.72 -14.89
N TYR A 72 -30.66 -10.51 -13.84
CA TYR A 72 -30.65 -11.96 -13.94
C TYR A 72 -31.88 -12.44 -14.70
N ASP A 73 -31.67 -13.22 -15.75
CA ASP A 73 -32.74 -13.85 -16.52
C ASP A 73 -32.68 -15.37 -16.33
N PRO A 74 -33.65 -16.00 -15.65
CA PRO A 74 -33.69 -17.44 -15.42
C PRO A 74 -33.93 -18.26 -16.69
N THR A 75 -34.31 -17.63 -17.81
CA THR A 75 -34.55 -18.28 -19.09
C THR A 75 -33.37 -18.17 -20.06
N ALA A 76 -32.33 -17.42 -19.69
CA ALA A 76 -31.09 -17.32 -20.46
C ALA A 76 -30.38 -18.69 -20.53
N ASN A 77 -29.43 -18.81 -21.48
CA ASN A 77 -28.60 -20.01 -21.67
C ASN A 77 -29.44 -21.31 -21.79
N GLY A 78 -30.52 -21.29 -22.58
CA GLY A 78 -31.36 -22.49 -22.78
C GLY A 78 -32.13 -22.94 -21.53
N GLY A 79 -32.44 -22.03 -20.60
CA GLY A 79 -33.19 -22.31 -19.37
C GLY A 79 -32.31 -22.60 -18.15
N GLN A 80 -31.00 -22.37 -18.25
CA GLN A 80 -30.05 -22.51 -17.14
C GLN A 80 -29.95 -21.24 -16.29
N GLY A 81 -30.45 -20.12 -16.82
CA GLY A 81 -30.37 -18.82 -16.20
C GLY A 81 -29.04 -18.12 -16.48
N GLY A 82 -28.98 -16.81 -16.26
CA GLY A 82 -27.75 -16.05 -16.48
C GLY A 82 -27.92 -14.55 -16.32
N TYR A 83 -26.81 -13.87 -16.04
CA TYR A 83 -26.76 -12.41 -15.96
C TYR A 83 -26.65 -11.79 -17.35
N LYS A 84 -27.49 -10.80 -17.66
CA LYS A 84 -27.41 -10.09 -18.93
C LYS A 84 -26.43 -8.91 -18.88
N PRO A 85 -25.89 -8.47 -20.04
CA PRO A 85 -25.07 -7.26 -20.11
C PRO A 85 -25.78 -6.04 -19.52
N LEU A 86 -25.03 -5.20 -18.82
CA LEU A 86 -25.55 -3.95 -18.27
C LEU A 86 -25.84 -2.95 -19.37
N THR A 87 -26.90 -2.18 -19.17
CA THR A 87 -27.26 -1.05 -20.02
C THR A 87 -27.25 0.24 -19.21
N GLU A 88 -26.99 1.36 -19.87
CA GLU A 88 -26.92 2.67 -19.20
C GLU A 88 -28.22 3.06 -18.49
N ALA A 89 -29.37 2.59 -19.00
CA ALA A 89 -30.69 2.83 -18.43
C ALA A 89 -30.89 2.20 -17.03
N MET A 90 -30.04 1.25 -16.64
CA MET A 90 -30.11 0.60 -15.34
C MET A 90 -29.53 1.45 -14.21
N PHE A 91 -28.86 2.56 -14.55
CA PHE A 91 -28.27 3.48 -13.59
C PHE A 91 -29.03 4.80 -13.64
N ALA A 92 -29.36 5.36 -12.47
CA ALA A 92 -30.09 6.63 -12.37
C ALA A 92 -29.34 7.80 -13.02
N SER A 93 -28.02 7.69 -13.16
CA SER A 93 -27.15 8.63 -13.87
C SER A 93 -27.28 8.56 -15.40
N GLY A 94 -27.99 7.57 -15.95
CA GLY A 94 -28.05 7.29 -17.38
C GLY A 94 -26.69 6.90 -17.97
N LYS A 95 -25.75 6.43 -17.13
CA LYS A 95 -24.41 5.99 -17.50
C LYS A 95 -23.94 4.91 -16.55
N ILE A 96 -23.24 3.91 -17.06
CA ILE A 96 -22.55 2.91 -16.24
C ILE A 96 -21.43 3.62 -15.46
N PRO A 97 -21.31 3.44 -14.13
CA PRO A 97 -20.28 4.11 -13.32
C PRO A 97 -18.86 3.77 -13.77
N THR A 98 -17.97 4.77 -13.69
CA THR A 98 -16.55 4.63 -14.07
C THR A 98 -15.60 5.16 -12.98
N PRO A 99 -14.39 4.59 -12.82
CA PRO A 99 -13.45 4.93 -11.74
C PRO A 99 -13.10 6.41 -11.66
N ASP A 100 -12.92 7.07 -12.81
CA ASP A 100 -12.49 8.47 -12.89
C ASP A 100 -13.59 9.40 -13.41
N GLY A 101 -14.82 8.90 -13.60
CA GLY A 101 -15.92 9.66 -14.20
C GLY A 101 -15.70 10.02 -15.68
N THR A 102 -14.67 9.46 -16.32
CA THR A 102 -14.42 9.58 -17.75
C THR A 102 -14.93 8.34 -18.47
N THR A 103 -15.18 8.43 -19.79
CA THR A 103 -15.75 7.34 -20.59
C THR A 103 -14.74 6.27 -21.00
N ASN A 104 -13.45 6.46 -20.68
CA ASN A 104 -12.35 5.63 -21.18
C ASN A 104 -11.78 4.67 -20.11
N THR A 105 -12.36 4.66 -18.91
CA THR A 105 -11.98 3.74 -17.83
C THR A 105 -13.24 3.02 -17.34
N SER A 106 -13.17 1.70 -17.23
CA SER A 106 -14.30 0.85 -16.79
C SER A 106 -13.84 -0.03 -15.64
N TYR A 107 -14.77 -0.39 -14.75
CA TYR A 107 -14.50 -1.42 -13.76
C TYR A 107 -14.35 -2.79 -14.42
N ILE A 108 -13.52 -3.65 -13.82
CA ILE A 108 -13.24 -4.97 -14.35
C ILE A 108 -14.37 -5.91 -13.95
N VAL A 109 -14.94 -6.64 -14.93
CA VAL A 109 -15.97 -7.66 -14.72
C VAL A 109 -15.44 -8.99 -15.27
N VAL A 110 -15.47 -10.04 -14.45
CA VAL A 110 -15.01 -11.39 -14.79
C VAL A 110 -16.16 -12.39 -14.65
N GLY A 111 -16.41 -13.19 -15.68
CA GLY A 111 -17.34 -14.33 -15.67
C GLY A 111 -16.61 -15.67 -15.53
N PRO A 112 -17.34 -16.81 -15.41
CA PRO A 112 -16.75 -18.11 -15.10
C PRO A 112 -15.89 -18.68 -16.23
N ASP A 113 -16.11 -18.27 -17.48
CA ASP A 113 -15.44 -18.84 -18.67
C ASP A 113 -14.35 -17.94 -19.28
N ILE A 114 -13.91 -16.88 -18.59
CA ILE A 114 -13.00 -15.91 -19.21
C ILE A 114 -11.56 -16.10 -18.70
N ASN A 115 -10.70 -16.60 -19.59
CA ASN A 115 -9.27 -16.30 -19.56
C ASN A 115 -9.09 -14.80 -19.34
N ALA A 116 -8.31 -14.40 -18.33
CA ALA A 116 -8.14 -13.05 -17.78
C ALA A 116 -7.53 -11.98 -18.72
N ASN A 117 -7.89 -11.97 -20.00
CA ASN A 117 -7.34 -11.10 -21.04
C ASN A 117 -8.37 -10.19 -21.75
N TYR A 118 -9.63 -10.15 -21.31
CA TYR A 118 -10.55 -9.11 -21.79
C TYR A 118 -10.40 -7.85 -20.94
N ASN A 119 -9.41 -7.04 -21.32
CA ASN A 119 -9.47 -5.60 -21.08
C ASN A 119 -10.79 -5.14 -21.71
N ASN A 120 -11.77 -4.70 -20.92
CA ASN A 120 -12.96 -4.07 -21.46
C ASN A 120 -12.53 -2.75 -22.12
N THR A 121 -12.19 -2.83 -23.39
CA THR A 121 -12.03 -1.68 -24.28
C THR A 121 -13.41 -1.10 -24.49
N ASN A 122 -13.64 0.06 -23.88
CA ASN A 122 -14.58 1.10 -24.32
C ASN A 122 -15.94 0.59 -24.79
N GLY A 123 -16.94 0.65 -23.90
CA GLY A 123 -18.34 0.84 -24.29
C GLY A 123 -18.86 -0.08 -25.39
N SER A 124 -19.09 -1.35 -25.09
CA SER A 124 -20.08 -2.17 -25.79
C SER A 124 -20.24 -3.47 -25.02
N GLY A 125 -21.49 -3.89 -24.79
CA GLY A 125 -21.84 -5.01 -23.92
C GLY A 125 -21.14 -6.31 -24.30
N ASP A 126 -20.13 -6.67 -23.51
CA ASP A 126 -19.52 -7.98 -23.57
C ASP A 126 -20.18 -8.91 -22.55
N THR A 127 -20.48 -10.09 -23.04
CA THR A 127 -21.32 -11.14 -22.49
C THR A 127 -20.71 -11.72 -21.20
N VAL A 128 -21.25 -11.34 -20.03
CA VAL A 128 -21.23 -12.26 -18.88
C VAL A 128 -22.30 -13.32 -19.12
N SER A 129 -22.17 -14.13 -20.17
CA SER A 129 -23.08 -15.25 -20.38
C SER A 129 -22.65 -16.37 -19.44
N GLY A 130 -23.15 -16.35 -18.20
CA GLY A 130 -22.79 -17.35 -17.20
C GLY A 130 -23.58 -17.22 -15.90
N ASP A 131 -23.48 -18.26 -15.07
CA ASP A 131 -24.21 -18.41 -13.80
C ASP A 131 -23.67 -17.50 -12.68
N ASN A 132 -22.52 -16.85 -12.89
CA ASN A 132 -21.88 -15.96 -11.94
C ASN A 132 -21.14 -14.78 -12.58
N PHE A 133 -20.80 -13.80 -11.74
CA PHE A 133 -19.96 -12.66 -12.10
C PHE A 133 -19.10 -12.23 -10.90
N SER A 134 -17.97 -11.57 -11.17
CA SER A 134 -17.15 -10.82 -10.21
C SER A 134 -16.85 -9.44 -10.77
N VAL A 135 -17.04 -8.39 -9.97
CA VAL A 135 -16.70 -7.01 -10.34
C VAL A 135 -15.67 -6.48 -9.37
N CYS A 136 -14.58 -5.90 -9.87
CA CYS A 136 -13.46 -5.43 -9.07
C CYS A 136 -13.01 -4.00 -9.41
N ALA A 137 -12.56 -3.27 -8.39
CA ALA A 137 -11.92 -1.96 -8.51
C ALA A 137 -10.61 -1.91 -7.70
N PRO A 138 -9.53 -1.34 -8.24
CA PRO A 138 -8.35 -1.05 -7.43
C PRO A 138 -8.59 0.16 -6.52
N LEU A 139 -8.08 0.11 -5.30
CA LEU A 139 -8.09 1.20 -4.35
C LEU A 139 -6.71 1.87 -4.28
N GLY A 140 -6.65 3.13 -3.85
CA GLY A 140 -5.42 3.92 -3.76
C GLY A 140 -5.03 4.66 -5.04
N SER A 141 -3.78 5.17 -5.08
CA SER A 141 -3.25 6.01 -6.17
C SER A 141 -2.52 5.20 -7.23
N ASN A 142 -2.87 5.44 -8.50
CA ASN A 142 -2.17 4.96 -9.70
C ASN A 142 -2.07 3.43 -9.84
N ILE A 143 -3.23 2.80 -9.98
CA ILE A 143 -3.27 1.40 -10.34
C ILE A 143 -3.89 1.34 -11.74
N GLY A 144 -3.08 0.95 -12.73
CA GLY A 144 -3.48 0.95 -14.15
C GLY A 144 -4.72 0.08 -14.42
N ASN A 145 -5.35 0.29 -15.58
CA ASN A 145 -6.64 -0.29 -16.00
C ASN A 145 -6.78 -1.83 -15.91
N ASN A 146 -5.73 -2.57 -15.54
CA ASN A 146 -5.71 -4.03 -15.48
C ASN A 146 -5.36 -4.64 -14.12
N SER A 147 -5.12 -3.86 -13.07
CA SER A 147 -4.62 -4.47 -11.81
C SER A 147 -5.68 -5.16 -10.96
N CYS A 148 -6.86 -5.47 -11.48
CA CYS A 148 -7.79 -6.41 -10.82
C CYS A 148 -8.30 -7.50 -11.77
N VAL A 149 -7.66 -7.70 -12.94
CA VAL A 149 -8.04 -8.75 -13.92
C VAL A 149 -7.73 -10.15 -13.42
N ASN A 150 -6.67 -10.28 -12.63
CA ASN A 150 -6.39 -11.45 -11.82
C ASN A 150 -6.43 -10.98 -10.36
N ALA A 151 -7.58 -11.06 -9.70
CA ALA A 151 -7.73 -10.70 -8.28
C ALA A 151 -6.90 -11.58 -7.32
N GLN A 152 -5.97 -12.36 -7.86
CA GLN A 152 -5.06 -13.29 -7.19
C GLN A 152 -3.70 -12.64 -6.84
N ASP A 153 -3.31 -11.54 -7.50
CA ASP A 153 -2.00 -10.87 -7.29
C ASP A 153 -2.09 -9.40 -6.81
N SER A 154 -3.30 -8.90 -6.58
CA SER A 154 -3.52 -7.45 -6.47
C SER A 154 -4.02 -7.04 -5.09
N VAL A 155 -3.06 -6.65 -4.23
CA VAL A 155 -3.18 -6.35 -2.79
C VAL A 155 -4.27 -5.32 -2.44
N ASN A 156 -4.76 -4.54 -3.40
CA ASN A 156 -5.66 -3.41 -3.14
C ASN A 156 -6.98 -3.43 -3.93
N CYS A 157 -7.45 -4.60 -4.35
CA CYS A 157 -8.72 -4.71 -5.08
C CYS A 157 -9.92 -4.89 -4.15
N PHE A 158 -10.97 -4.09 -4.39
CA PHE A 158 -12.29 -4.31 -3.81
C PHE A 158 -13.17 -5.03 -4.84
N CYS A 159 -13.55 -6.26 -4.52
CA CYS A 159 -14.33 -7.12 -5.41
C CYS A 159 -15.68 -7.52 -4.81
N LYS A 160 -16.67 -7.72 -5.67
CA LYS A 160 -17.99 -8.26 -5.33
C LYS A 160 -18.42 -9.31 -6.34
N THR A 161 -18.99 -10.41 -5.86
CA THR A 161 -19.48 -11.50 -6.72
C THR A 161 -20.99 -11.65 -6.69
N SER A 162 -21.53 -12.35 -7.68
CA SER A 162 -22.93 -12.76 -7.80
C SER A 162 -23.43 -13.55 -6.59
N SER A 163 -24.72 -13.41 -6.29
CA SER A 163 -25.38 -14.10 -5.18
C SER A 163 -25.79 -15.57 -5.47
N GLY A 164 -25.85 -15.98 -6.75
CA GLY A 164 -26.66 -17.12 -7.20
C GLY A 164 -26.01 -18.49 -7.54
N GLY A 165 -24.70 -18.67 -7.71
CA GLY A 165 -24.18 -20.02 -8.00
C GLY A 165 -22.74 -20.09 -8.54
N GLY A 166 -21.97 -21.03 -7.99
CA GLY A 166 -20.52 -21.15 -8.22
C GLY A 166 -19.77 -20.30 -7.20
N GLY A 167 -19.15 -20.97 -6.23
CA GLY A 167 -18.23 -20.31 -5.30
C GLY A 167 -17.17 -19.51 -6.08
N PRO A 168 -16.52 -18.54 -5.43
CA PRO A 168 -15.53 -17.69 -6.08
C PRO A 168 -14.57 -18.53 -6.92
N PRO A 169 -14.05 -18.06 -8.08
CA PRO A 169 -12.85 -18.67 -8.63
C PRO A 169 -11.88 -18.82 -7.46
N THR A 170 -11.35 -20.03 -7.22
CA THR A 170 -10.50 -20.27 -6.06
C THR A 170 -9.28 -19.38 -6.21
N TYR A 171 -9.36 -18.21 -5.59
CA TYR A 171 -8.24 -17.32 -5.39
C TYR A 171 -7.22 -18.14 -4.60
N PRO A 172 -5.90 -18.05 -4.89
CA PRO A 172 -4.96 -18.47 -3.86
C PRO A 172 -5.40 -17.70 -2.63
N ALA A 173 -5.71 -18.44 -1.56
CA ALA A 173 -6.15 -17.82 -0.33
C ALA A 173 -5.15 -16.71 -0.03
N PRO A 174 -5.62 -15.48 0.29
CA PRO A 174 -4.71 -14.40 0.60
C PRO A 174 -3.71 -14.91 1.62
N ALA A 175 -2.45 -14.54 1.42
CA ALA A 175 -1.39 -14.97 2.30
C ALA A 175 -1.72 -14.53 3.71
N PHE A 176 -1.89 -15.47 4.62
CA PHE A 176 -1.98 -15.16 6.04
C PHE A 176 -0.64 -15.46 6.67
N GLN A 177 -0.09 -14.46 7.35
CA GLN A 177 0.95 -14.69 8.34
C GLN A 177 0.31 -14.72 9.72
N THR A 178 0.47 -15.85 10.38
CA THR A 178 0.12 -15.98 11.80
C THR A 178 1.29 -15.47 12.64
N ILE A 179 1.04 -14.44 13.45
CA ILE A 179 1.99 -13.89 14.41
C ILE A 179 1.56 -14.33 15.80
N ASN A 180 2.39 -15.15 16.43
CA ASN A 180 2.20 -15.58 17.81
C ASN A 180 3.03 -14.68 18.72
N LEU A 181 2.36 -13.97 19.61
CA LEU A 181 3.00 -13.18 20.66
C LEU A 181 2.94 -13.95 21.97
N THR A 182 3.98 -13.79 22.76
CA THR A 182 4.05 -14.20 24.16
C THR A 182 4.19 -12.97 25.03
N ALA A 183 3.78 -13.07 26.30
CA ALA A 183 4.00 -12.00 27.26
C ALA A 183 5.51 -11.62 27.32
N GLY A 184 5.79 -10.32 27.27
CA GLY A 184 7.13 -9.75 27.18
C GLY A 184 7.55 -9.40 25.74
N PHE A 185 8.85 -9.49 25.48
CA PHE A 185 9.43 -9.06 24.20
C PHE A 185 9.34 -10.16 23.13
N ASN A 186 8.84 -9.77 21.98
CA ASN A 186 8.73 -10.58 20.79
C ASN A 186 9.50 -9.89 19.65
N PHE A 187 10.13 -10.68 18.78
CA PHE A 187 10.78 -10.15 17.60
C PHE A 187 10.24 -10.84 16.35
N VAL A 188 9.50 -10.07 15.56
CA VAL A 188 8.63 -10.60 14.50
C VAL A 188 9.05 -10.03 13.17
N GLY A 189 9.13 -10.89 12.15
CA GLY A 189 9.39 -10.49 10.78
C GLY A 189 8.12 -10.49 9.95
N LEU A 190 7.89 -9.50 9.10
CA LEU A 190 6.72 -9.49 8.22
C LEU A 190 7.02 -10.22 6.90
N THR A 191 6.13 -11.13 6.47
CA THR A 191 6.24 -11.88 5.20
C THR A 191 5.13 -11.58 4.20
N VAL A 192 4.11 -10.84 4.64
CA VAL A 192 2.97 -10.44 3.81
C VAL A 192 3.11 -8.98 3.41
N ASP A 193 2.91 -8.70 2.13
CA ASP A 193 2.86 -7.34 1.62
C ASP A 193 1.41 -6.81 1.65
N LYS A 194 1.23 -5.67 2.30
CA LYS A 194 -0.03 -4.92 2.47
C LYS A 194 -0.08 -3.67 1.58
N GLY A 195 0.95 -3.45 0.76
CA GLY A 195 1.10 -2.31 -0.13
C GLY A 195 1.67 -1.07 0.56
N SER A 196 2.01 -0.08 -0.26
CA SER A 196 2.72 1.15 0.15
C SER A 196 1.97 2.06 1.14
N SER A 197 0.68 1.81 1.36
CA SER A 197 -0.15 2.58 2.30
C SER A 197 -0.27 1.93 3.68
N TYR A 198 0.46 0.84 3.92
CA TYR A 198 0.50 0.15 5.20
C TYR A 198 1.45 0.85 6.16
N THR A 199 0.96 1.18 7.35
CA THR A 199 1.67 1.98 8.35
C THR A 199 1.77 1.24 9.68
N LEU A 200 2.64 1.71 10.57
CA LEU A 200 2.81 1.11 11.89
C LEU A 200 1.52 1.12 12.71
N GLY A 201 0.68 2.16 12.60
CA GLY A 201 -0.62 2.19 13.25
C GLY A 201 -1.62 1.16 12.72
N LYS A 202 -1.60 0.88 11.41
CA LYS A 202 -2.40 -0.20 10.82
C LYS A 202 -1.85 -1.57 11.22
N PHE A 203 -0.54 -1.74 11.27
CA PHE A 203 0.10 -2.95 11.77
C PHE A 203 -0.26 -3.23 13.24
N TYR A 204 -0.21 -2.20 14.10
CA TYR A 204 -0.67 -2.28 15.48
C TYR A 204 -2.14 -2.71 15.59
N THR A 205 -3.00 -2.12 14.76
CA THR A 205 -4.44 -2.46 14.72
C THR A 205 -4.67 -3.89 14.22
N ASP A 206 -3.98 -4.32 13.17
CA ASP A 206 -4.06 -5.68 12.61
C ASP A 206 -3.58 -6.76 13.60
N LEU A 207 -2.68 -6.40 14.52
CA LEU A 207 -2.24 -7.25 15.63
C LEU A 207 -3.22 -7.25 16.82
N GLY A 208 -4.38 -6.61 16.69
CA GLY A 208 -5.37 -6.49 17.76
C GLY A 208 -4.92 -5.62 18.93
N GLY A 209 -3.95 -4.72 18.72
CA GLY A 209 -3.51 -3.65 19.63
C GLY A 209 -3.97 -3.71 21.09
N GLU A 210 -4.72 -2.69 21.53
CA GLU A 210 -5.22 -2.53 22.90
C GLU A 210 -6.00 -3.75 23.41
N GLU A 211 -6.65 -4.52 22.52
CA GLU A 211 -7.42 -5.73 22.86
C GLU A 211 -6.53 -6.93 23.22
N ASN A 212 -5.35 -7.03 22.58
CA ASN A 212 -4.34 -8.06 22.81
C ASN A 212 -3.23 -7.57 23.77
N GLY A 213 -3.43 -6.41 24.39
CA GLY A 213 -2.55 -5.81 25.37
C GLY A 213 -1.11 -5.58 24.87
N ILE A 214 -1.00 -5.22 23.59
CA ILE A 214 0.27 -4.80 23.00
C ILE A 214 0.66 -3.44 23.58
N LEU A 215 1.76 -3.44 24.34
CA LEU A 215 2.26 -2.28 25.08
C LEU A 215 3.06 -1.34 24.18
N SER A 216 3.93 -1.90 23.33
CA SER A 216 4.71 -1.09 22.39
C SER A 216 5.18 -1.88 21.18
N ILE A 217 5.35 -1.16 20.05
CA ILE A 217 5.94 -1.69 18.83
C ILE A 217 7.04 -0.74 18.38
N ALA A 218 8.25 -1.27 18.21
CA ALA A 218 9.37 -0.56 17.63
C ALA A 218 9.78 -1.20 16.30
N THR A 219 10.12 -0.34 15.34
CA THR A 219 10.67 -0.75 14.04
C THR A 219 12.18 -0.52 14.05
N VAL A 220 12.96 -1.47 13.57
CA VAL A 220 14.42 -1.31 13.45
C VAL A 220 14.75 -0.92 12.01
N ALA A 221 14.93 0.38 11.73
CA ALA A 221 15.26 0.84 10.38
C ALA A 221 16.45 1.82 10.29
N ALA A 222 17.40 1.40 9.46
CA ALA A 222 18.23 2.14 8.52
C ALA A 222 19.30 3.16 8.97
N ASN A 223 19.11 4.00 9.99
CA ASN A 223 20.04 5.13 10.18
C ASN A 223 20.84 5.11 11.49
N GLY A 224 20.92 3.95 12.16
CA GLY A 224 21.52 3.86 13.51
C GLY A 224 20.63 4.43 14.61
N ASP A 225 19.51 5.05 14.25
CA ASP A 225 18.47 5.48 15.17
C ASP A 225 17.46 4.35 15.37
N TYR A 226 17.43 3.81 16.57
CA TYR A 226 16.28 3.04 17.04
C TYR A 226 15.08 3.98 17.04
N TYR A 227 14.14 3.82 16.10
CA TYR A 227 12.82 4.39 16.26
C TYR A 227 12.08 3.53 17.29
N LEU A 228 12.45 3.71 18.56
CA LEU A 228 11.53 3.50 19.66
C LEU A 228 10.42 4.53 19.47
N SER A 229 9.48 4.25 18.57
CA SER A 229 8.13 4.71 18.80
C SER A 229 7.61 3.88 19.96
N ASP A 230 8.04 4.24 21.17
CA ASP A 230 7.38 3.76 22.37
C ASP A 230 6.00 4.42 22.33
N CYS A 231 5.06 3.78 21.62
CA CYS A 231 3.69 4.22 21.63
C CYS A 231 3.11 3.74 22.97
N SER A 232 3.54 4.35 24.07
CA SER A 232 3.09 4.00 25.43
C SER A 232 1.56 4.12 25.58
N ASP A 233 0.93 4.91 24.69
CA ASP A 233 -0.53 5.11 24.62
C ASP A 233 -1.11 4.77 23.21
N GLY A 234 -0.58 3.71 22.57
CA GLY A 234 -1.12 3.15 21.33
C GLY A 234 -0.49 3.69 20.04
N CYS A 235 -0.10 2.80 19.13
CA CYS A 235 0.57 3.18 17.86
C CYS A 235 -0.40 3.64 16.76
N GLN A 236 -1.70 3.79 17.04
CA GLN A 236 -2.75 3.94 16.02
C GLN A 236 -2.52 5.10 15.04
N ASN A 237 -1.91 6.19 15.49
CA ASN A 237 -1.62 7.37 14.67
C ASN A 237 -0.24 7.35 14.00
N ASN A 238 0.56 6.29 14.19
CA ASN A 238 1.90 6.22 13.64
C ASN A 238 1.83 5.91 12.12
N THR A 239 2.27 6.88 11.32
CA THR A 239 2.25 6.85 9.86
C THR A 239 3.54 6.31 9.25
N SER A 240 4.48 5.83 10.07
CA SER A 240 5.72 5.23 9.57
C SER A 240 5.39 4.06 8.66
N PRO A 241 6.00 3.97 7.47
CA PRO A 241 5.69 2.92 6.50
C PRO A 241 6.13 1.57 7.05
N VAL A 242 5.27 0.57 6.90
CA VAL A 242 5.58 -0.83 7.17
C VAL A 242 5.68 -1.54 5.84
N THR A 243 6.89 -1.98 5.50
CA THR A 243 7.15 -2.72 4.26
C THR A 243 7.52 -4.15 4.59
N VAL A 244 7.29 -5.05 3.64
CA VAL A 244 7.74 -6.44 3.78
C VAL A 244 9.27 -6.52 3.91
N GLY A 245 9.75 -7.53 4.64
CA GLY A 245 11.18 -7.71 4.94
C GLY A 245 11.67 -6.94 6.16
N MET A 246 10.82 -6.13 6.79
CA MET A 246 11.11 -5.47 8.07
C MET A 246 10.91 -6.42 9.24
N ALA A 247 11.72 -6.22 10.29
CA ALA A 247 11.55 -6.85 11.59
C ALA A 247 11.14 -5.83 12.66
N PHE A 248 10.29 -6.28 13.59
CA PHE A 248 9.63 -5.46 14.60
C PHE A 248 9.87 -6.05 15.99
N PHE A 249 10.21 -5.19 16.94
CA PHE A 249 10.18 -5.52 18.36
C PHE A 249 8.81 -5.17 18.93
N ILE A 250 8.17 -6.13 19.58
CA ILE A 250 6.82 -6.00 20.11
C ILE A 250 6.84 -6.41 21.58
N ASN A 251 6.49 -5.49 22.48
CA ASN A 251 6.26 -5.81 23.88
C ASN A 251 4.76 -6.03 24.09
N ALA A 252 4.38 -7.22 24.56
CA ALA A 252 2.99 -7.58 24.84
C ALA A 252 2.82 -7.93 26.32
N ASP A 253 1.69 -7.57 26.92
CA ASP A 253 1.37 -7.96 28.30
C ASP A 253 0.96 -9.43 28.44
N GLY A 254 0.46 -10.02 27.35
CA GLY A 254 -0.12 -11.36 27.30
C GLY A 254 0.22 -12.10 26.01
N SER A 255 -0.16 -13.37 25.96
CA SER A 255 0.00 -14.18 24.75
C SER A 255 -1.20 -14.02 23.83
N SER A 256 -0.96 -13.76 22.55
CA SER A 256 -2.00 -13.58 21.55
C SER A 256 -1.58 -14.18 20.21
N ASN A 257 -2.57 -14.44 19.36
CA ASN A 257 -2.35 -14.87 17.99
C ASN A 257 -3.09 -13.91 17.07
N SER A 258 -2.36 -13.29 16.15
CA SER A 258 -2.90 -12.36 15.17
C SER A 258 -2.62 -12.84 13.75
N GLN A 259 -3.61 -12.73 12.87
CA GLN A 259 -3.45 -13.06 11.46
C GLN A 259 -3.38 -11.80 10.63
N ILE A 260 -2.25 -11.61 9.95
CA ILE A 260 -2.09 -10.52 9.01
C ILE A 260 -2.29 -11.06 7.60
N GLN A 261 -3.29 -10.51 6.92
CA GLN A 261 -3.66 -10.88 5.56
C GLN A 261 -3.00 -9.97 4.53
N GLY A 262 -2.24 -10.50 3.57
CA GLY A 262 -1.70 -9.73 2.46
C GLY A 262 -1.42 -10.59 1.23
N VAL A 263 -0.54 -10.13 0.36
CA VAL A 263 0.04 -10.96 -0.70
C VAL A 263 1.33 -11.59 -0.19
N GLN A 264 1.61 -12.84 -0.59
CA GLN A 264 2.91 -13.46 -0.27
C GLN A 264 4.01 -12.59 -0.88
N ALA A 265 4.86 -12.02 -0.03
CA ALA A 265 5.89 -11.16 -0.53
C ALA A 265 7.01 -11.96 -1.20
N VAL A 266 7.54 -11.41 -2.28
CA VAL A 266 8.76 -11.89 -2.91
C VAL A 266 9.84 -10.85 -2.66
N GLN A 267 10.68 -11.10 -1.66
CA GLN A 267 11.82 -10.23 -1.39
C GLN A 267 13.03 -10.70 -2.18
N THR A 268 13.57 -9.82 -3.02
CA THR A 268 14.78 -10.07 -3.81
C THR A 268 15.96 -9.25 -3.33
N LYS A 269 15.72 -8.20 -2.53
CA LYS A 269 16.72 -7.25 -2.08
C LYS A 269 16.56 -6.96 -0.60
N ILE A 270 17.67 -7.00 0.12
CA ILE A 270 17.82 -6.57 1.51
C ILE A 270 18.79 -5.39 1.51
N SER A 271 18.40 -4.29 2.14
CA SER A 271 19.28 -3.13 2.36
C SER A 271 19.77 -3.17 3.80
N LEU A 272 21.07 -3.39 3.99
CA LEU A 272 21.73 -3.30 5.29
C LEU A 272 22.41 -1.95 5.40
N LEU A 273 22.34 -1.33 6.57
CA LEU A 273 23.07 -0.11 6.87
C LEU A 273 24.12 -0.34 7.95
N SER A 274 25.07 0.60 8.07
CA SER A 274 26.04 0.57 9.17
C SER A 274 25.31 0.58 10.52
N GLY A 275 25.71 -0.30 11.43
CA GLY A 275 25.02 -0.58 12.68
C GLY A 275 24.10 -1.79 12.59
N TYR A 276 23.01 -1.78 13.35
CA TYR A 276 22.05 -2.88 13.40
C TYR A 276 20.90 -2.64 12.42
N THR A 277 20.65 -3.62 11.56
CA THR A 277 19.48 -3.64 10.67
C THR A 277 18.59 -4.81 11.04
N GLY A 278 17.30 -4.55 11.27
CA GLY A 278 16.28 -5.58 11.44
C GLY A 278 15.80 -6.08 10.08
N ILE A 279 15.82 -7.39 9.86
CA ILE A 279 15.41 -8.02 8.61
C ILE A 279 14.51 -9.22 8.88
N SER A 280 13.65 -9.52 7.92
CA SER A 280 12.91 -10.78 7.85
C SER A 280 12.99 -11.35 6.45
N PHE A 281 12.57 -12.60 6.28
CA PHE A 281 12.53 -13.26 4.99
C PHE A 281 11.12 -13.77 4.75
N ALA A 282 10.57 -13.51 3.56
CA ALA A 282 9.33 -14.14 3.13
C ALA A 282 9.54 -15.58 2.65
N ALA A 283 10.72 -15.86 2.07
CA ALA A 283 11.17 -17.20 1.71
C ALA A 283 12.68 -17.32 1.97
N VAL A 284 13.12 -18.52 2.36
CA VAL A 284 14.54 -18.78 2.68
C VAL A 284 15.08 -19.87 1.75
N PRO A 285 15.91 -19.51 0.75
CA PRO A 285 16.63 -20.47 -0.08
C PRO A 285 17.57 -21.37 0.73
N ALA A 286 17.80 -22.59 0.24
CA ALA A 286 18.73 -23.53 0.86
C ALA A 286 20.17 -22.98 0.97
N SER A 287 20.55 -22.04 0.10
CA SER A 287 21.86 -21.40 0.11
C SER A 287 22.10 -20.45 1.30
N ILE A 288 21.04 -19.97 1.96
CA ILE A 288 21.11 -19.01 3.08
C ILE A 288 20.30 -19.46 4.31
N ASN A 289 20.00 -20.76 4.43
CA ASN A 289 19.14 -21.32 5.48
C ASN A 289 19.78 -21.41 6.88
N LYS A 290 21.02 -20.95 7.05
CA LYS A 290 21.74 -20.92 8.33
C LYS A 290 22.39 -19.56 8.53
N ALA A 291 22.54 -19.15 9.79
CA ALA A 291 23.17 -17.89 10.16
C ALA A 291 24.55 -17.71 9.50
N LYS A 292 25.37 -18.77 9.47
CA LYS A 292 26.67 -18.76 8.79
C LYS A 292 26.57 -18.60 7.29
N THR A 293 25.69 -19.37 6.63
CA THR A 293 25.58 -19.32 5.17
C THR A 293 25.04 -17.96 4.72
N LEU A 294 24.10 -17.38 5.45
CA LEU A 294 23.62 -16.02 5.24
C LEU A 294 24.73 -14.97 5.41
N LEU A 295 25.46 -14.96 6.53
CA LEU A 295 26.54 -13.98 6.73
C LEU A 295 27.66 -14.15 5.68
N ASN A 296 28.00 -15.38 5.30
CA ASN A 296 28.97 -15.62 4.24
C ASN A 296 28.46 -15.08 2.90
N ALA A 297 27.19 -15.29 2.58
CA ALA A 297 26.59 -14.81 1.34
C ALA A 297 26.49 -13.28 1.30
N ILE A 298 26.20 -12.61 2.41
CA ILE A 298 26.26 -11.15 2.49
C ILE A 298 27.70 -10.65 2.28
N ASN A 299 28.68 -11.33 2.90
CA ASN A 299 30.08 -10.93 2.82
C ASN A 299 30.76 -11.26 1.49
N THR A 300 30.14 -12.01 0.57
CA THR A 300 30.64 -12.12 -0.81
C THR A 300 30.46 -10.81 -1.58
N GLY A 301 29.40 -10.06 -1.26
CA GLY A 301 29.13 -8.73 -1.83
C GLY A 301 30.04 -7.64 -1.25
N CYS A 302 30.58 -7.84 -0.04
CA CYS A 302 31.63 -7.01 0.52
C CYS A 302 32.31 -7.64 1.76
N THR A 303 33.65 -7.65 1.75
CA THR A 303 34.45 -8.35 2.75
C THR A 303 34.30 -7.73 4.15
N GLY A 304 33.79 -8.50 5.11
CA GLY A 304 33.71 -8.12 6.53
C GLY A 304 32.63 -7.10 6.85
N CYS A 305 31.67 -6.92 5.94
CA CYS A 305 30.56 -6.01 6.13
C CYS A 305 29.62 -6.43 7.24
N ALA A 306 29.15 -7.68 7.23
CA ALA A 306 28.21 -8.19 8.22
C ALA A 306 28.96 -9.15 9.16
N THR A 307 29.08 -8.79 10.44
CA THR A 307 29.92 -9.56 11.37
C THR A 307 29.12 -10.39 12.36
N GLN A 308 27.86 -10.03 12.62
CA GLN A 308 27.02 -10.71 13.60
C GLN A 308 25.56 -10.73 13.15
N ILE A 309 24.88 -11.81 13.50
CA ILE A 309 23.43 -11.95 13.36
C ILE A 309 22.84 -12.45 14.67
N PHE A 310 21.71 -11.87 15.04
CA PHE A 310 20.99 -12.11 16.29
C PHE A 310 19.60 -12.60 15.97
N GLN A 311 19.15 -13.57 16.75
CA GLN A 311 17.78 -14.07 16.76
C GLN A 311 17.25 -14.00 18.19
N LEU A 312 16.02 -13.52 18.36
CA LEU A 312 15.30 -13.58 19.62
C LEU A 312 14.18 -14.62 19.50
N GLU A 313 14.13 -15.56 20.45
CA GLU A 313 13.07 -16.55 20.59
C GLU A 313 12.55 -16.51 22.04
N GLY A 314 11.40 -15.86 22.24
CA GLY A 314 10.89 -15.55 23.57
C GLY A 314 11.90 -14.75 24.40
N ALA A 315 12.25 -15.24 25.58
CA ALA A 315 13.26 -14.61 26.45
C ALA A 315 14.72 -14.96 26.10
N SER A 316 14.96 -15.83 25.11
CA SER A 316 16.29 -16.30 24.76
C SER A 316 16.84 -15.56 23.55
N PHE A 317 18.11 -15.15 23.60
CA PHE A 317 18.82 -14.58 22.46
C PHE A 317 19.88 -15.56 21.95
N SER A 318 19.95 -15.74 20.64
CA SER A 318 20.98 -16.50 19.95
C SER A 318 21.82 -15.55 19.10
N VAL A 319 23.13 -15.73 19.13
CA VAL A 319 24.08 -14.91 18.36
C VAL A 319 25.00 -15.80 17.56
N PHE A 320 25.19 -15.46 16.30
CA PHE A 320 26.25 -16.03 15.46
C PHE A 320 27.18 -14.90 15.00
N SER A 321 28.50 -15.13 15.12
CA SER A 321 29.54 -14.20 14.69
C SER A 321 30.42 -14.84 13.63
N VAL A 322 30.86 -14.06 12.63
CA VAL A 322 31.81 -14.52 11.62
C VAL A 322 33.12 -14.95 12.31
N GLY A 323 33.62 -16.15 11.98
CA GLY A 323 34.79 -16.75 12.63
C GLY A 323 34.47 -17.62 13.87
N GLY A 324 33.21 -17.67 14.30
CA GLY A 324 32.76 -18.65 15.28
C GLY A 324 32.71 -20.07 14.72
N GLY A 325 32.71 -21.08 15.59
CA GLY A 325 32.53 -22.48 15.22
C GLY A 325 31.07 -22.83 14.89
N GLY A 326 30.86 -23.91 14.13
CA GLY A 326 29.53 -24.41 13.75
C GLY A 326 28.87 -23.64 12.61
N ASP A 327 27.56 -23.85 12.41
CA ASP A 327 26.76 -23.20 11.34
C ASP A 327 25.74 -22.17 11.86
N GLY A 328 25.62 -22.04 13.19
CA GLY A 328 24.64 -21.17 13.85
C GLY A 328 23.20 -21.69 13.77
N PHE A 329 22.24 -20.81 14.05
CA PHE A 329 20.81 -21.12 14.04
C PHE A 329 20.22 -21.17 12.62
N ALA A 330 19.03 -21.76 12.50
CA ALA A 330 18.30 -21.83 11.24
C ALA A 330 17.62 -20.49 10.91
N ILE A 331 17.66 -20.12 9.63
CA ILE A 331 16.92 -18.96 9.12
C ILE A 331 15.57 -19.48 8.62
N SER A 332 14.48 -18.88 9.11
CA SER A 332 13.11 -19.29 8.82
C SER A 332 12.25 -18.10 8.41
N PRO A 333 11.26 -18.29 7.52
CA PRO A 333 10.31 -17.24 7.18
C PRO A 333 9.55 -16.71 8.39
N GLY A 334 9.23 -15.42 8.40
CA GLY A 334 8.41 -14.77 9.44
C GLY A 334 9.10 -14.51 10.78
N ILE A 335 10.34 -14.96 10.93
CA ILE A 335 11.20 -14.62 12.06
C ILE A 335 11.97 -13.34 11.75
N GLY A 336 12.05 -12.45 12.75
CA GLY A 336 12.90 -11.27 12.69
C GLY A 336 14.35 -11.62 13.07
N TYR A 337 15.31 -11.02 12.36
CA TYR A 337 16.74 -11.12 12.64
C TYR A 337 17.37 -9.73 12.71
N MET A 338 18.32 -9.51 13.61
CA MET A 338 19.15 -8.31 13.58
C MET A 338 20.50 -8.66 13.01
N ILE A 339 20.96 -7.91 12.02
CA ILE A 339 22.31 -8.04 11.48
C ILE A 339 23.10 -6.79 11.85
N PHE A 340 24.26 -7.00 12.46
CA PHE A 340 25.25 -5.93 12.62
C PHE A 340 26.12 -5.86 11.38
N SER A 341 26.14 -4.69 10.75
CA SER A 341 27.01 -4.39 9.63
C SER A 341 27.91 -3.18 9.90
N ARG A 342 29.15 -3.21 9.43
CA ARG A 342 30.10 -2.09 9.58
C ARG A 342 29.86 -0.97 8.56
N GLN A 343 29.23 -1.31 7.44
CA GLN A 343 28.93 -0.37 6.36
C GLN A 343 27.62 -0.77 5.68
N SER A 344 27.04 0.19 4.97
CA SER A 344 25.81 -0.04 4.22
C SER A 344 26.07 -0.86 2.95
N LEU A 345 25.19 -1.79 2.65
CA LEU A 345 25.24 -2.62 1.45
C LEU A 345 23.84 -3.10 1.06
N ASP A 346 23.64 -3.36 -0.22
CA ASP A 346 22.44 -4.02 -0.71
C ASP A 346 22.79 -5.48 -1.06
N TYR A 347 22.13 -6.42 -0.41
CA TYR A 347 22.27 -7.85 -0.67
C TYR A 347 21.08 -8.35 -1.47
N LEU A 348 21.34 -8.97 -2.63
CA LEU A 348 20.31 -9.63 -3.41
C LEU A 348 20.15 -11.07 -2.96
N ILE A 349 18.94 -11.44 -2.56
CA ILE A 349 18.61 -12.82 -2.21
C ILE A 349 18.61 -13.61 -3.52
N PRO A 350 19.41 -14.71 -3.62
CA PRO A 350 19.34 -15.59 -4.77
C PRO A 350 17.95 -16.21 -4.83
N LEU A 351 17.16 -15.86 -5.84
CA LEU A 351 15.91 -16.55 -6.12
C LEU A 351 16.24 -17.97 -6.57
N ILE A 352 15.46 -18.93 -6.07
CA ILE A 352 15.53 -20.36 -6.45
C ILE A 352 15.08 -20.50 -7.91
#